data_AF-A0A958R7J5-F1
#
_entry.id   AF-A0A958R7J5-F1
#
_cell.length_a   1.000
_cell.length_b   1.000
_cell.length_c   1.000
_cell.angle_alpha   90.00
_cell.angle_beta   90.00
_cell.angle_gamma   90.00
#
_symmetry.space_group_name_H-M   'P 1'
#
loop_
_entity.id
_entity.type
_entity.pdbx_description
1 polymer ?
#
loop_
_entity_poly.entity_id
_entity_poly.type
_entity_poly.pdbx_seq_one_letter_code
_entity_poly.pdbx_strand_id
1 'polypeptide(L)'
;MPTVPSKDNAFENIPSIKAKTLRINLNPDIYGTFAEIGAGQETARQFFRAGGASGTIAKAMSAYDKSFSDAIYGIEEDGRYVTQSRLKKMLEHEMRLVEERISREN
;
A
#
# COMPACT_ATOMS: atom_id res chain seq x y z
N MET A 1 -18.24 -20.34 -49.27
CA MET A 1 -18.56 -20.36 -47.83
C MET A 1 -17.93 -19.13 -47.20
N PRO A 2 -18.64 -18.30 -46.43
CA PRO A 2 -18.01 -17.20 -45.73
C PRO A 2 -17.21 -17.75 -44.56
N THR A 3 -15.92 -17.40 -44.49
CA THR A 3 -15.03 -17.73 -43.38
C THR A 3 -15.33 -16.79 -42.22
N VAL A 4 -15.84 -17.34 -41.12
CA VAL A 4 -15.97 -16.60 -39.85
C VAL A 4 -14.55 -16.26 -39.37
N PRO A 5 -14.19 -14.98 -39.13
CA PRO A 5 -12.92 -14.67 -38.50
C PRO A 5 -12.97 -15.18 -37.06
N SER A 6 -12.14 -16.16 -36.68
CA SER A 6 -11.98 -16.51 -35.28
C SER A 6 -11.27 -15.34 -34.59
N LYS A 7 -12.04 -14.48 -33.94
CA LYS A 7 -11.51 -13.68 -32.84
C LYS A 7 -11.40 -14.63 -31.65
N ASP A 8 -10.34 -15.43 -31.65
CA ASP A 8 -9.87 -16.06 -30.43
C ASP A 8 -9.38 -14.92 -29.53
N ASN A 9 -10.30 -14.37 -28.73
CA ASN A 9 -9.93 -13.48 -27.64
C ASN A 9 -9.11 -14.35 -26.68
N ALA A 10 -7.79 -14.22 -26.72
CA ALA A 10 -6.91 -14.90 -25.80
C ALA A 10 -7.41 -14.66 -24.37
N PHE A 11 -7.64 -15.73 -23.60
CA PHE A 11 -8.07 -15.60 -22.21
C PHE A 11 -7.00 -14.86 -21.44
N GLU A 12 -7.31 -13.62 -21.03
CA GLU A 12 -6.40 -12.81 -20.25
C GLU A 12 -6.38 -13.33 -18.81
N ASN A 13 -5.26 -13.93 -18.39
CA ASN A 13 -5.10 -14.45 -17.04
C ASN A 13 -4.78 -13.30 -16.08
N ILE A 14 -5.82 -12.54 -15.71
CA ILE A 14 -5.72 -11.44 -14.75
C ILE A 14 -5.82 -12.03 -13.33
N PRO A 15 -4.76 -11.95 -12.50
CA PRO A 15 -4.83 -12.49 -11.15
C PRO A 15 -5.85 -11.74 -10.30
N SER A 16 -6.59 -12.47 -9.46
CA SER A 16 -7.51 -11.87 -8.49
C SER A 16 -6.76 -10.98 -7.49
N ILE A 17 -7.45 -10.02 -6.85
CA ILE A 17 -6.86 -9.17 -5.80
C ILE A 17 -6.21 -10.04 -4.72
N LYS A 18 -6.92 -11.08 -4.25
CA LYS A 18 -6.39 -12.03 -3.27
C LYS A 18 -5.09 -12.68 -3.73
N ALA A 19 -5.01 -13.11 -4.99
CA ALA A 19 -3.81 -13.74 -5.54
C ALA A 19 -2.63 -12.74 -5.67
N LYS A 20 -2.89 -11.51 -6.14
CA LYS A 20 -1.89 -10.44 -6.21
C LYS A 20 -1.32 -10.13 -4.84
N THR A 21 -2.20 -9.97 -3.86
CA THR A 21 -1.82 -9.59 -2.51
C THR A 21 -1.11 -10.73 -1.77
N LEU A 22 -1.58 -11.97 -1.89
CA LEU A 22 -0.89 -13.13 -1.31
C LEU A 22 0.52 -13.26 -1.88
N ARG A 23 0.70 -13.06 -3.19
CA ARG A 23 2.03 -13.08 -3.82
C ARG A 23 2.98 -12.05 -3.21
N ILE A 24 2.49 -10.86 -2.86
CA ILE A 24 3.29 -9.83 -2.18
C ILE A 24 3.60 -10.25 -0.73
N ASN A 25 2.58 -10.75 0.00
CA ASN A 25 2.74 -11.22 1.38
C ASN A 25 3.79 -12.34 1.56
N LEU A 26 3.99 -13.15 0.52
CA LEU A 26 4.96 -14.24 0.51
C LEU A 26 6.35 -13.82 0.02
N ASN A 27 6.54 -12.55 -0.35
CA ASN A 27 7.84 -12.05 -0.78
C ASN A 27 8.65 -11.57 0.45
N PRO A 28 9.77 -12.23 0.79
CA PRO A 28 10.58 -11.86 1.96
C PRO A 28 11.26 -10.49 1.83
N ASP A 29 11.38 -9.95 0.61
CA ASP A 29 12.01 -8.64 0.35
C ASP A 29 11.05 -7.47 0.60
N ILE A 30 9.76 -7.74 0.84
CA ILE A 30 8.73 -6.72 1.02
C ILE A 30 8.23 -6.76 2.46
N TYR A 31 8.72 -5.81 3.26
CA TYR A 31 8.32 -5.63 4.65
C TYR A 31 8.26 -4.14 4.99
N GLY A 32 7.21 -3.70 5.69
CA GLY A 32 7.12 -2.32 6.14
C GLY A 32 5.72 -1.88 6.55
N THR A 33 5.41 -0.62 6.27
CA THR A 33 4.17 0.03 6.73
C THR A 33 3.21 0.31 5.58
N PHE A 34 1.92 0.07 5.79
CA PHE A 34 0.86 0.73 5.02
C PHE A 34 0.43 2.02 5.72
N ALA A 35 0.54 3.16 5.04
CA ALA A 35 0.08 4.45 5.54
C ALA A 35 -0.96 5.04 4.58
N GLU A 36 -2.22 4.97 4.98
CA GLU A 36 -3.35 5.45 4.19
C GLU A 36 -3.92 6.74 4.82
N ILE A 37 -4.07 7.79 4.02
CA ILE A 37 -4.68 9.06 4.44
C ILE A 37 -5.81 9.48 3.50
N GLY A 38 -6.77 10.24 4.02
CA GLY A 38 -7.92 10.70 3.23
C GLY A 38 -9.00 9.63 3.04
N ALA A 39 -9.85 9.79 2.03
CA ALA A 39 -11.00 8.91 1.78
C ALA A 39 -10.61 7.62 1.04
N GLY A 40 -11.37 6.54 1.25
CA GLY A 40 -11.28 5.30 0.46
C GLY A 40 -10.15 4.33 0.84
N GLN A 41 -9.76 4.32 2.12
CA GLN A 41 -8.66 3.49 2.62
C GLN A 41 -9.07 2.02 2.74
N GLU A 42 -8.55 1.16 1.87
CA GLU A 42 -8.90 -0.27 1.81
C GLU A 42 -7.71 -1.15 1.40
N THR A 43 -6.53 -0.56 1.20
CA THR A 43 -5.37 -1.28 0.65
C THR A 43 -4.87 -2.29 1.67
N ALA A 44 -4.56 -1.86 2.90
CA ALA A 44 -4.05 -2.73 3.94
C ALA A 44 -5.01 -3.89 4.24
N ARG A 45 -6.32 -3.66 4.14
CA ARG A 45 -7.36 -4.68 4.33
C ARG A 45 -7.17 -5.88 3.40
N GLN A 46 -6.86 -5.67 2.13
CA GLN A 46 -6.66 -6.78 1.19
C GLN A 46 -5.47 -7.66 1.62
N PHE A 47 -4.43 -7.06 2.18
CA PHE A 47 -3.24 -7.75 2.68
C PHE A 47 -3.52 -8.58 3.91
N PHE A 48 -4.28 -8.05 4.87
CA PHE A 48 -4.73 -8.82 6.01
C PHE A 48 -5.61 -10.02 5.60
N ARG A 49 -6.50 -9.86 4.62
CA ARG A 49 -7.43 -10.92 4.17
C ARG A 49 -6.78 -12.01 3.31
N ALA A 50 -5.67 -11.70 2.63
CA ALA A 50 -5.02 -12.63 1.72
C ALA A 50 -4.28 -13.78 2.44
N GLY A 51 -3.86 -13.56 3.70
CA GLY A 51 -3.00 -14.47 4.46
C GLY A 51 -1.51 -14.20 4.25
N GLY A 52 -0.66 -14.60 5.20
CA GLY A 52 0.79 -14.34 5.16
C GLY A 52 1.21 -12.90 5.52
N ALA A 53 0.25 -12.04 5.95
CA ALA A 53 0.49 -10.61 6.17
C ALA A 53 1.58 -10.32 7.21
N SER A 54 1.84 -11.21 8.16
CA SER A 54 2.91 -11.05 9.17
C SER A 54 4.31 -10.95 8.56
N GLY A 55 4.51 -11.51 7.36
CA GLY A 55 5.78 -11.42 6.63
C GLY A 55 5.97 -10.09 5.88
N THR A 56 4.94 -9.25 5.80
CA THR A 56 4.95 -8.02 4.99
C THR A 56 4.54 -6.76 5.75
N ILE A 57 3.62 -6.87 6.70
CA ILE A 57 3.07 -5.73 7.43
C ILE A 57 3.72 -5.65 8.81
N ALA A 58 4.60 -4.66 8.99
CA ALA A 58 5.09 -4.22 10.30
C ALA A 58 4.04 -3.34 11.00
N LYS A 59 3.40 -2.44 10.25
CA LYS A 59 2.40 -1.50 10.75
C LYS A 59 1.36 -1.19 9.67
N ALA A 60 0.12 -0.95 10.07
CA ALA A 60 -0.88 -0.28 9.24
C ALA A 60 -1.38 0.97 9.96
N MET A 61 -1.40 2.10 9.26
CA MET A 61 -1.83 3.41 9.75
C MET A 61 -2.95 3.90 8.84
N SER A 62 -4.04 4.36 9.45
CA SER A 62 -5.16 5.04 8.80
C SER A 62 -5.41 6.40 9.45
N ALA A 63 -5.39 7.48 8.66
CA ALA A 63 -5.78 8.81 9.12
C ALA A 63 -6.77 9.45 8.14
N TYR A 64 -8.05 9.44 8.52
CA TYR A 64 -9.12 10.00 7.72
C TYR A 64 -9.22 11.52 7.87
N ASP A 65 -9.00 12.00 9.10
CA ASP A 65 -9.07 13.42 9.43
C ASP A 65 -7.81 14.16 8.96
N LYS A 66 -8.05 15.34 8.39
CA LYS A 66 -7.02 16.24 7.88
C LYS A 66 -6.03 16.62 8.98
N SER A 67 -6.55 17.13 10.09
CA SER A 67 -5.75 17.63 11.22
C SER A 67 -4.96 16.50 11.88
N PHE A 68 -5.55 15.31 11.97
CA PHE A 68 -4.84 14.13 12.49
C PHE A 68 -3.69 13.72 11.57
N SER A 69 -3.91 13.73 10.25
CA SER A 69 -2.81 13.46 9.30
C SER A 69 -1.72 14.54 9.33
N ASP A 70 -2.06 15.80 9.62
CA ASP A 70 -1.08 16.89 9.80
C ASP A 70 -0.28 16.76 11.09
N ALA A 71 -0.91 16.30 12.17
CA ALA A 71 -0.21 16.04 13.41
C ALA A 71 0.87 14.95 13.25
N ILE A 72 0.69 14.03 12.30
CA ILE A 72 1.64 12.95 12.01
C ILE A 72 2.69 13.37 10.98
N TYR A 73 2.26 13.97 9.86
CA TYR A 73 3.10 14.21 8.68
C TYR A 73 3.47 15.68 8.44
N GLY A 74 2.98 16.58 9.29
CA GLY A 74 3.15 18.03 9.15
C GLY A 74 2.15 18.67 8.19
N ILE A 75 2.09 19.99 8.26
CA ILE A 75 1.25 20.83 7.40
C ILE A 75 2.04 21.15 6.12
N GLU A 76 1.35 21.20 4.98
CA GLU A 76 1.94 21.66 3.71
C GLU A 76 1.93 23.18 3.63
N GLU A 77 3.04 23.79 3.22
CA GLU A 77 3.23 25.25 3.18
C GLU A 77 2.26 25.94 2.22
N ASP A 78 1.87 25.27 1.14
CA ASP A 78 0.94 25.77 0.12
C ASP A 78 -0.53 25.43 0.41
N GLY A 79 -0.81 24.78 1.54
CA GLY A 79 -2.14 24.36 1.97
C GLY A 79 -2.78 23.24 1.12
N ARG A 80 -2.08 22.70 0.11
CA ARG A 80 -2.57 21.60 -0.73
C ARG A 80 -2.28 20.27 -0.05
N TYR A 81 -3.25 19.34 -0.11
CA TYR A 81 -3.15 18.05 0.60
C TYR A 81 -2.72 16.88 -0.27
N VAL A 82 -2.93 17.00 -1.58
CA VAL A 82 -2.53 15.97 -2.54
C VAL A 82 -1.32 16.50 -3.29
N THR A 83 -0.14 16.31 -2.70
CA THR A 83 1.14 16.80 -3.23
C THR A 83 2.22 15.73 -3.14
N GLN A 84 3.19 15.80 -4.04
CA GLN A 84 4.39 14.96 -3.96
C GLN A 84 5.19 15.24 -2.68
N SER A 85 5.22 16.49 -2.22
CA SER A 85 5.88 16.90 -0.97
C SER A 85 5.32 16.14 0.23
N ARG A 86 3.99 16.11 0.39
CA ARG A 86 3.34 15.36 1.47
C ARG A 86 3.65 13.87 1.39
N LEU A 87 3.62 13.28 0.20
CA LEU A 87 3.97 11.87 0.01
C LEU A 87 5.40 11.56 0.47
N LYS A 88 6.37 12.44 0.15
CA LYS A 88 7.75 12.28 0.63
C LYS A 88 7.84 12.33 2.15
N LYS A 89 7.16 13.29 2.81
CA LYS A 89 7.09 13.38 4.27
C LYS A 89 6.50 12.12 4.90
N MET A 90 5.45 11.56 4.30
CA MET A 90 4.86 10.29 4.74
C MET A 90 5.87 9.15 4.65
N LEU A 91 6.53 9.01 3.50
CA LEU A 91 7.53 7.96 3.29
C LEU A 91 8.71 8.09 4.26
N GLU A 92 9.26 9.29 4.44
CA GLU A 92 10.36 9.56 5.37
C GLU A 92 9.97 9.27 6.82
N HIS A 93 8.79 9.74 7.26
CA HIS A 93 8.28 9.48 8.61
C HIS A 93 8.11 7.98 8.86
N GLU A 94 7.48 7.28 7.93
CA GLU A 94 7.17 5.86 8.09
C GLU A 94 8.40 4.96 7.96
N MET A 95 9.31 5.26 7.04
CA MET A 95 10.57 4.53 6.90
C MET A 95 11.43 4.67 8.15
N ARG A 96 11.58 5.90 8.68
CA ARG A 96 12.33 6.14 9.90
C ARG A 96 11.78 5.31 11.08
N LEU A 97 10.46 5.28 11.25
CA LEU A 97 9.84 4.47 12.32
C LEU A 97 10.06 2.96 12.14
N VAL A 98 10.08 2.48 10.90
CA VAL A 98 10.38 1.08 10.56
C VAL A 98 11.83 0.77 10.96
N GLU A 99 12.79 1.60 10.54
CA GLU A 99 14.20 1.45 10.87
C GLU A 99 14.49 1.52 12.38
N GLU A 100 13.90 2.50 13.09
CA GLU A 100 14.06 2.68 14.53
C GLU A 100 13.55 1.48 15.34
N ARG A 101 12.43 0.87 14.92
CA ARG A 101 11.73 -0.18 15.70
C ARG A 101 12.17 -1.59 15.36
N ILE A 102 12.74 -1.81 14.17
CA ILE A 102 13.24 -3.11 13.73
C ILE A 102 14.76 -3.18 13.93
N SER A 103 15.31 -2.43 14.90
CA SER A 103 16.74 -2.54 15.24
C SER A 103 17.12 -4.03 15.38
N ARG A 104 18.02 -4.46 14.50
CA ARG A 104 18.48 -5.85 14.39
C ARG A 104 19.57 -6.19 15.42
N GLU A 105 19.80 -5.31 16.38
CA GLU A 105 20.60 -5.59 17.56
C GLU A 105 19.75 -6.34 18.59
N ASN A 106 19.47 -7.61 18.30
CA ASN A 106 19.13 -8.65 19.27
C ASN A 106 19.63 -10.00 18.75
#